data_AF-A0A2X2VKI2-F1
#
_entry.id   AF-A0A2X2VKI2-F1
#
_cell.length_a   1.000
_cell.length_b   1.000
_cell.length_c   1.000
_cell.angle_alpha   90.00
_cell.angle_beta   90.00
_cell.angle_gamma   90.00
#
_symmetry.space_group_name_H-M   'P 1'
#
loop_
_entity.id
_entity.type
_entity.pdbx_description
1 polymer ?
#
loop_
_entity_poly.entity_id
_entity_poly.type
_entity_poly.pdbx_seq_one_letter_code
_entity_poly.pdbx_strand_id
1 'polypeptide(L)'
;MEQDEQHRGTFDFSGRVNRDQRDLSLSFNGTVDASDYPHNLTAGIEQLNWQLQGADLPKQGIQGLGQLQAQWQEGQKRLSFSQLSLTANDSTLTGQAQVTLSDEPEWAIDLQFGKLNLDNLLPRNDVASASKNVAQTGQQSTRPRPVIASRVDEPAYQGLKGFSAALFLRADNAQWRGMAFTDVSAKNDESGRFAEYRRVAGETRRR
;
A
#
# COMPACT_ATOMS: atom_id res chain seq x y z
N MET A 1 -0.39 16.24 -21.96
CA MET A 1 0.00 15.03 -22.70
C MET A 1 0.67 15.48 -23.97
N GLU A 2 1.94 15.14 -24.12
CA GLU A 2 2.72 15.35 -25.34
C GLU A 2 3.10 13.96 -25.85
N GLN A 3 2.99 13.71 -27.16
CA GLN A 3 3.31 12.43 -27.79
C GLN A 3 4.15 12.67 -29.04
N ASP A 4 5.22 11.89 -29.23
CA ASP A 4 6.10 11.96 -30.40
C ASP A 4 5.73 10.97 -31.51
N GLU A 5 6.44 11.04 -32.64
CA GLU A 5 6.25 10.16 -33.81
C GLU A 5 6.45 8.66 -33.48
N GLN A 6 7.06 8.34 -32.34
CA GLN A 6 7.32 6.97 -31.88
C GLN A 6 6.26 6.48 -30.90
N HIS A 7 5.16 7.22 -30.71
CA HIS A 7 4.13 6.92 -29.70
C HIS A 7 4.67 6.91 -28.27
N ARG A 8 5.74 7.67 -28.00
CA ARG A 8 6.19 7.96 -26.64
C ARG A 8 5.56 9.24 -26.17
N GLY A 9 5.16 9.29 -24.91
CA GLY A 9 4.57 10.50 -24.35
C GLY A 9 4.83 10.68 -22.88
N THR A 10 4.61 11.91 -22.43
CA THR A 10 4.66 12.29 -21.02
C THR A 10 3.27 12.60 -20.50
N PHE A 11 3.05 12.30 -19.22
CA PHE A 11 1.83 12.62 -18.52
C PHE A 11 2.13 13.24 -17.17
N ASP A 12 1.31 14.23 -16.82
CA ASP A 12 1.24 14.84 -15.51
C ASP A 12 -0.19 14.67 -15.00
N PHE A 13 -0.32 14.15 -13.79
CA PHE A 13 -1.58 13.92 -13.14
C PHE A 13 -1.56 14.48 -11.73
N SER A 14 -2.69 15.07 -11.34
CA SER A 14 -2.97 15.40 -9.94
C SER A 14 -4.43 15.14 -9.65
N GLY A 15 -4.71 14.53 -8.52
CA GLY A 15 -6.07 14.17 -8.11
C GLY A 15 -6.24 14.26 -6.61
N ARG A 16 -7.49 14.50 -6.21
CA ARG A 16 -7.92 14.44 -4.82
C ARG A 16 -9.21 13.66 -4.72
N VAL A 17 -9.23 12.66 -3.84
CA VAL A 17 -10.39 11.80 -3.58
C VAL A 17 -10.76 11.95 -2.11
N ASN A 18 -12.00 12.32 -1.85
CA ASN A 18 -12.54 12.36 -0.49
C ASN A 18 -13.66 11.33 -0.36
N ARG A 19 -13.49 10.35 0.54
CA ARG A 19 -14.46 9.30 0.81
C ARG A 19 -14.40 8.91 2.28
N ASP A 20 -15.56 8.72 2.92
CA ASP A 20 -15.67 8.22 4.29
C ASP A 20 -14.78 8.95 5.31
N GLN A 21 -14.77 10.29 5.24
CA GLN A 21 -13.92 11.16 6.06
C GLN A 21 -12.41 10.93 5.89
N ARG A 22 -12.00 10.32 4.77
CA ARG A 22 -10.61 10.17 4.33
C ARG A 22 -10.39 10.97 3.07
N ASP A 23 -9.25 11.63 3.03
CA ASP A 23 -8.82 12.53 1.98
C ASP A 23 -7.49 12.05 1.44
N LEU A 24 -7.48 11.58 0.20
CA LEU A 24 -6.30 11.19 -0.54
C LEU A 24 -6.00 12.27 -1.57
N SER A 25 -4.84 12.91 -1.45
CA SER A 25 -4.27 13.76 -2.49
C SER A 25 -3.10 13.02 -3.12
N LEU A 26 -3.00 12.99 -4.44
CA LEU A 26 -1.88 12.40 -5.16
C LEU A 26 -1.53 13.21 -6.40
N SER A 27 -0.25 13.26 -6.72
CA SER A 27 0.23 13.79 -7.99
C SER A 27 1.37 12.93 -8.52
N PHE A 28 1.42 12.73 -9.82
CA PHE A 28 2.55 12.06 -10.43
C PHE A 28 2.84 12.58 -11.83
N ASN A 29 4.10 12.42 -12.22
CA ASN A 29 4.51 12.53 -13.60
C ASN A 29 5.06 11.20 -14.09
N GLY A 30 5.12 11.04 -15.40
CA GLY A 30 5.65 9.83 -15.98
C GLY A 30 5.69 9.82 -17.49
N THR A 31 6.16 8.69 -17.99
CA THR A 31 6.38 8.42 -19.39
C THR A 31 5.62 7.18 -19.82
N VAL A 32 5.20 7.15 -21.07
CA VAL A 32 4.64 5.98 -21.74
C VAL A 32 5.42 5.73 -23.02
N ASP A 33 5.79 4.48 -23.28
CA ASP A 33 6.34 4.01 -24.53
C ASP A 33 5.38 2.98 -25.13
N ALA A 34 4.67 3.40 -26.17
CA ALA A 34 3.75 2.57 -26.94
C ALA A 34 4.29 2.25 -28.35
N SER A 35 5.61 2.36 -28.57
CA SER A 35 6.23 2.15 -29.89
C SER A 35 5.94 0.76 -30.49
N ASP A 36 5.75 -0.23 -29.62
CA ASP A 36 5.50 -1.64 -29.98
C ASP A 36 4.07 -2.09 -29.60
N TYR A 37 3.14 -1.14 -29.48
CA TYR A 37 1.74 -1.46 -29.23
C TYR A 37 1.12 -2.14 -30.48
N PRO A 38 0.31 -3.21 -30.33
CA PRO A 38 -0.27 -3.74 -29.09
C PRO A 38 0.58 -4.79 -28.36
N HIS A 39 1.73 -5.20 -28.89
CA HIS A 39 2.51 -6.29 -28.31
C HIS A 39 3.14 -5.95 -26.96
N ASN A 40 3.66 -4.73 -26.84
CA ASN A 40 4.29 -4.24 -25.63
C ASN A 40 3.89 -2.78 -25.36
N LEU A 41 3.62 -2.48 -24.10
CA LEU A 41 3.37 -1.11 -23.62
C LEU A 41 4.11 -0.94 -22.31
N THR A 42 5.00 0.05 -22.24
CA THR A 42 5.74 0.36 -21.01
C THR A 42 5.30 1.73 -20.49
N ALA A 43 5.12 1.87 -19.18
CA ALA A 43 4.86 3.14 -18.54
C ALA A 43 5.72 3.30 -17.28
N GLY A 44 6.35 4.45 -17.11
CA GLY A 44 7.11 4.79 -15.92
C GLY A 44 6.43 5.91 -15.15
N ILE A 45 6.21 5.73 -13.85
CA ILE A 45 5.96 6.83 -12.92
C ILE A 45 7.31 7.20 -12.33
N GLU A 46 7.79 8.40 -12.65
CA GLU A 46 9.12 8.88 -12.25
C GLU A 46 9.06 9.56 -10.89
N GLN A 47 8.01 10.35 -10.66
CA GLN A 47 7.77 10.99 -9.38
C GLN A 47 6.30 10.89 -9.02
N LEU A 48 5.98 10.10 -7.99
CA LEU A 48 4.70 10.08 -7.30
C LEU A 48 4.84 10.85 -5.98
N ASN A 49 3.90 11.73 -5.68
CA ASN A 49 3.69 12.33 -4.38
C ASN A 49 2.28 11.94 -3.91
N TRP A 50 2.12 11.51 -2.67
CA TRP A 50 0.80 11.15 -2.15
C TRP A 50 0.67 11.50 -0.68
N GLN A 51 -0.56 11.79 -0.28
CA GLN A 51 -0.92 12.14 1.09
C GLN A 51 -2.33 11.65 1.39
N LEU A 52 -2.47 10.89 2.47
CA LEU A 52 -3.71 10.35 2.98
C LEU A 52 -3.94 10.88 4.41
N GLN A 53 -5.06 11.53 4.63
CA GLN A 53 -5.46 12.06 5.93
C GLN A 53 -6.92 11.69 6.22
N GLY A 54 -7.32 11.69 7.49
CA GLY A 54 -8.73 11.51 7.85
C GLY A 54 -8.97 10.52 8.98
N ALA A 55 -10.20 9.99 9.03
CA ALA A 55 -10.63 9.04 10.05
C ALA A 55 -9.81 7.74 10.02
N ASP A 56 -9.59 7.17 11.20
CA ASP A 56 -8.90 5.88 11.42
C ASP A 56 -7.48 5.82 10.82
N LEU A 57 -6.81 6.97 10.76
CA LEU A 57 -5.41 7.13 10.39
C LEU A 57 -4.63 7.76 11.55
N PRO A 58 -3.29 7.65 11.56
CA PRO A 58 -2.46 8.43 12.48
C PRO A 58 -2.80 9.92 12.42
N LYS A 59 -2.65 10.64 13.54
CA LYS A 59 -3.00 12.08 13.61
C LYS A 59 -2.26 12.93 12.58
N GLN A 60 -1.01 12.56 12.28
CA GLN A 60 -0.19 13.19 11.24
C GLN A 60 -0.57 12.81 9.80
N GLY A 61 -1.51 11.88 9.62
CA GLY A 61 -1.80 11.25 8.33
C GLY A 61 -0.67 10.32 7.86
N ILE A 62 -0.71 9.97 6.59
CA ILE A 62 0.35 9.23 5.90
C ILE A 62 0.69 9.98 4.64
N GLN A 63 1.96 10.23 4.40
CA GLN A 63 2.42 10.87 3.17
C GLN A 63 3.67 10.19 2.65
N GLY A 64 3.92 10.32 1.36
CA GLY A 64 5.04 9.65 0.77
C GLY A 64 5.33 10.04 -0.66
N LEU A 65 6.43 9.48 -1.13
CA LEU A 65 6.93 9.61 -2.48
C LEU A 65 7.01 8.23 -3.10
N GLY A 66 7.03 8.14 -4.42
CA GLY A 66 7.32 6.87 -5.06
C GLY A 66 7.66 6.96 -6.53
N GLN A 67 8.00 5.81 -7.08
CA GLN A 67 8.27 5.57 -8.50
C GLN A 67 7.95 4.10 -8.78
N LEU A 68 7.59 3.80 -10.03
CA LEU A 68 7.38 2.43 -10.50
C LEU A 68 7.47 2.39 -12.01
N GLN A 69 7.82 1.23 -12.57
CA GLN A 69 7.69 0.95 -13.98
C GLN A 69 6.68 -0.17 -14.18
N ALA A 70 5.71 0.04 -15.05
CA ALA A 70 4.73 -0.93 -15.47
C ALA A 70 5.01 -1.36 -16.91
N GLN A 71 4.79 -2.64 -17.22
CA GLN A 71 4.92 -3.18 -18.56
C GLN A 71 3.78 -4.15 -18.84
N TRP A 72 3.05 -3.94 -19.93
CA TRP A 72 2.06 -4.86 -20.48
C TRP A 72 2.64 -5.62 -21.66
N GLN A 73 2.54 -6.95 -21.63
CA GLN A 73 2.96 -7.85 -22.70
C GLN A 73 1.76 -8.64 -23.18
N GLU A 74 1.19 -8.24 -24.31
CA GLU A 74 -0.07 -8.78 -24.84
C GLU A 74 0.02 -10.27 -25.18
N GLY A 75 1.15 -10.71 -25.77
CA GLY A 75 1.36 -12.11 -26.14
C GLY A 75 1.39 -13.08 -24.94
N GLN A 76 1.66 -12.56 -23.75
CA GLN A 76 1.66 -13.33 -22.49
C GLN A 76 0.49 -12.96 -21.59
N LYS A 77 -0.34 -11.98 -21.99
CA LYS A 77 -1.37 -11.36 -21.15
C LYS A 77 -0.83 -10.97 -19.78
N ARG A 78 0.40 -10.46 -19.74
CA ARG A 78 1.15 -10.21 -18.51
C ARG A 78 1.29 -8.73 -18.24
N LEU A 79 0.97 -8.33 -17.02
CA LEU A 79 1.26 -7.01 -16.47
C LEU A 79 2.35 -7.15 -15.40
N SER A 80 3.47 -6.49 -15.61
CA SER A 80 4.62 -6.50 -14.71
C SER A 80 4.85 -5.10 -14.14
N PHE A 81 5.18 -5.04 -12.86
CA PHE A 81 5.58 -3.86 -12.12
C PHE A 81 6.99 -4.08 -11.57
N SER A 82 7.91 -3.19 -11.92
CA SER A 82 9.32 -3.26 -11.51
C SER A 82 9.79 -1.92 -10.99
N GLN A 83 10.95 -1.92 -10.34
CA GLN A 83 11.55 -0.71 -9.75
C GLN A 83 10.59 0.05 -8.83
N LEU A 84 9.67 -0.69 -8.20
CA LEU A 84 8.77 -0.12 -7.21
C LEU A 84 9.64 0.41 -6.08
N SER A 85 9.50 1.69 -5.78
CA SER A 85 10.06 2.34 -4.60
C SER A 85 9.02 3.30 -4.08
N LEU A 86 8.68 3.18 -2.80
CA LEU A 86 7.64 3.95 -2.16
C LEU A 86 8.08 4.30 -0.75
N THR A 87 7.82 5.52 -0.32
CA THR A 87 7.90 5.93 1.08
C THR A 87 6.50 6.12 1.64
N ALA A 88 6.36 5.89 2.94
CA ALA A 88 5.15 6.15 3.70
C ALA A 88 5.57 6.62 5.10
N ASN A 89 5.50 7.92 5.35
CA ASN A 89 6.09 8.57 6.51
C ASN A 89 7.57 8.18 6.63
N ASP A 90 7.96 7.44 7.67
CA ASP A 90 9.31 6.95 7.90
C ASP A 90 9.49 5.47 7.52
N SER A 91 8.58 4.92 6.73
CA SER A 91 8.67 3.58 6.15
C SER A 91 9.10 3.64 4.69
N THR A 92 9.82 2.63 4.24
CA THR A 92 10.26 2.47 2.85
C THR A 92 9.87 1.10 2.35
N LEU A 93 9.43 1.02 1.10
CA LEU A 93 9.02 -0.20 0.41
C LEU A 93 9.69 -0.21 -0.96
N THR A 94 10.25 -1.35 -1.32
CA THR A 94 10.79 -1.61 -2.66
C THR A 94 10.32 -2.96 -3.15
N GLY A 95 10.34 -3.19 -4.46
CA GLY A 95 10.11 -4.54 -4.99
C GLY A 95 9.55 -4.58 -6.40
N GLN A 96 8.79 -5.63 -6.64
CA GLN A 96 8.20 -5.93 -7.93
C GLN A 96 6.93 -6.77 -7.75
N ALA A 97 6.06 -6.70 -8.74
CA ALA A 97 4.86 -7.52 -8.81
C ALA A 97 4.59 -7.88 -10.27
N GLN A 98 3.97 -9.02 -10.51
CA GLN A 98 3.48 -9.38 -11.84
C GLN A 98 2.17 -10.12 -11.72
N VAL A 99 1.34 -9.99 -12.74
CA VAL A 99 0.14 -10.79 -12.91
C VAL A 99 0.07 -11.30 -14.33
N THR A 100 -0.15 -12.59 -14.48
CA THR A 100 -0.52 -13.21 -15.77
C THR A 100 -2.04 -13.36 -15.78
N LEU A 101 -2.70 -12.72 -16.76
CA LEU A 101 -4.15 -12.75 -16.90
C LEU A 101 -4.57 -13.98 -17.70
N SER A 102 -5.00 -15.01 -16.98
CA SER A 102 -5.60 -16.25 -17.48
C SER A 102 -6.98 -16.46 -16.87
N ASP A 103 -7.65 -17.58 -17.15
CA ASP A 103 -8.93 -17.96 -16.53
C ASP A 103 -8.85 -17.95 -15.00
N GLU A 104 -7.70 -18.36 -14.46
CA GLU A 104 -7.28 -18.16 -13.07
C GLU A 104 -6.05 -17.24 -13.09
N PRO A 105 -6.16 -15.96 -12.63
CA PRO A 105 -5.04 -15.05 -12.64
C PRO A 105 -3.91 -15.49 -11.69
N GLU A 106 -2.68 -15.43 -12.18
CA GLU A 106 -1.49 -15.82 -11.41
C GLU A 106 -0.72 -14.58 -10.96
N TRP A 107 -0.63 -14.38 -9.65
CA TRP A 107 0.07 -13.26 -9.03
C TRP A 107 1.41 -13.69 -8.48
N ALA A 108 2.47 -12.92 -8.75
CA ALA A 108 3.73 -13.05 -8.05
C ALA A 108 4.17 -11.68 -7.54
N ILE A 109 4.36 -11.56 -6.23
CA ILE A 109 4.64 -10.30 -5.54
C ILE A 109 5.86 -10.52 -4.64
N ASP A 110 6.90 -9.69 -4.82
CA ASP A 110 8.09 -9.68 -3.98
C ASP A 110 8.34 -8.24 -3.50
N LEU A 111 8.20 -8.04 -2.21
CA LEU A 111 8.30 -6.73 -1.57
C LEU A 111 9.24 -6.77 -0.38
N GLN A 112 10.10 -5.75 -0.31
CA GLN A 112 11.02 -5.52 0.79
C GLN A 112 10.80 -4.14 1.40
N PHE A 113 10.59 -4.12 2.71
CA PHE A 113 10.63 -2.92 3.52
C PHE A 113 12.02 -2.75 4.13
N GLY A 114 12.72 -1.67 3.79
CA GLY A 114 13.96 -1.32 4.52
C GLY A 114 13.65 -0.92 5.96
N LYS A 115 12.58 -0.14 6.13
CA LYS A 115 11.94 0.13 7.42
C LYS A 115 10.42 0.05 7.27
N LEU A 116 9.76 -0.68 8.17
CA LEU A 116 8.31 -0.79 8.29
C LEU A 116 7.89 -0.28 9.67
N ASN A 117 7.47 0.98 9.78
CA ASN A 117 7.01 1.56 11.04
C ASN A 117 5.49 1.54 11.15
N LEU A 118 4.94 0.47 11.70
CA LEU A 118 3.51 0.32 11.90
C LEU A 118 2.94 1.32 12.92
N ASP A 119 3.77 1.91 13.80
CA ASP A 119 3.31 2.95 14.74
C ASP A 119 2.95 4.27 14.05
N ASN A 120 3.53 4.50 12.87
CA ASN A 120 3.31 5.70 12.06
C ASN A 120 2.41 5.44 10.85
N LEU A 121 1.96 4.20 10.65
CA LEU A 121 1.09 3.80 9.55
C LEU A 121 -0.30 3.36 10.02
N LEU A 122 -0.39 2.79 11.22
CA LEU A 122 -1.66 2.32 11.78
C LEU A 122 -2.18 3.30 12.84
N PRO A 123 -3.50 3.52 12.90
CA PRO A 123 -4.08 4.29 13.99
C PRO A 123 -3.80 3.60 15.32
N ARG A 124 -3.43 4.41 16.33
CA ARG A 124 -3.40 3.93 17.71
C ARG A 124 -4.83 3.85 18.21
N ASN A 125 -5.40 2.65 18.19
CA ASN A 125 -6.57 2.36 19.01
C ASN A 125 -6.08 2.22 20.45
N ASP A 126 -6.09 3.31 21.20
CA ASP A 126 -5.87 3.28 22.65
C ASP A 126 -7.07 2.57 23.32
N VAL A 127 -7.17 1.25 23.17
CA VAL A 127 -8.02 0.40 24.01
C VAL A 127 -7.35 0.20 25.36
N ALA A 128 -7.14 1.31 26.08
CA ALA A 128 -6.71 1.34 27.46
C ALA A 128 -7.06 2.69 28.11
N SER A 129 -8.34 2.89 28.40
CA SER A 129 -8.85 3.51 29.65
C SER A 129 -10.38 3.65 29.63
N ALA A 130 -11.09 2.52 29.50
CA ALA A 130 -12.47 2.44 29.98
C ALA A 130 -12.45 1.76 31.35
N SER A 131 -11.97 2.48 32.38
CA SER A 131 -12.13 2.10 33.78
C SER A 131 -12.07 3.32 34.68
N LYS A 132 -13.28 3.81 35.02
CA LYS A 132 -13.72 4.59 36.20
C LYS A 132 -13.34 6.08 36.32
N ASN A 133 -14.37 6.92 36.08
CA ASN A 133 -14.85 8.14 36.78
C ASN A 133 -13.81 9.28 37.03
N VAL A 134 -13.99 10.55 36.59
CA VAL A 134 -15.02 11.55 36.98
C VAL A 134 -14.86 12.83 36.10
N ALA A 135 -16.00 13.53 35.87
CA ALA A 135 -16.20 14.95 35.51
C ALA A 135 -15.95 15.49 34.08
N GLN A 136 -17.03 16.01 33.50
CA GLN A 136 -17.10 16.93 32.37
C GLN A 136 -16.33 18.22 32.65
N THR A 137 -15.58 18.73 31.65
CA THR A 137 -15.69 20.10 31.08
C THR A 137 -14.49 20.35 30.16
N GLY A 138 -14.75 20.81 28.92
CA GLY A 138 -13.71 21.32 28.03
C GLY A 138 -13.86 20.86 26.58
N GLN A 139 -14.21 21.79 25.71
CA GLN A 139 -14.44 21.61 24.27
C GLN A 139 -13.35 20.77 23.58
N GLN A 140 -13.74 19.62 23.04
CA GLN A 140 -13.06 18.99 21.93
C GLN A 140 -14.08 18.82 20.81
N SER A 141 -13.95 19.64 19.77
CA SER A 141 -14.71 19.50 18.52
C SER A 141 -14.24 18.23 17.80
N THR A 142 -14.67 17.08 18.28
CA THR A 142 -14.80 15.89 17.43
C THR A 142 -15.98 16.20 16.53
N ARG A 143 -15.73 16.57 15.28
CA ARG A 143 -16.77 16.75 14.28
C ARG A 143 -17.74 15.55 14.38
N PRO A 144 -19.05 15.79 14.58
CA PRO A 144 -19.99 14.70 14.78
C PRO A 144 -19.93 13.80 13.55
N ARG A 145 -19.64 12.51 13.76
CA ARG A 145 -19.75 11.50 12.70
C ARG A 145 -21.19 11.53 12.21
N PRO A 146 -21.45 11.74 10.90
CA PRO A 146 -22.78 11.53 10.34
C PRO A 146 -23.17 10.09 10.59
N VAL A 147 -24.31 9.87 11.25
CA VAL A 147 -24.87 8.54 11.45
C VAL A 147 -25.54 8.14 10.13
N ILE A 148 -24.79 7.52 9.22
CA ILE A 148 -25.39 6.83 8.08
C ILE A 148 -25.69 5.42 8.56
N ALA A 149 -26.97 5.11 8.78
CA ALA A 149 -27.46 3.75 8.92
C ALA A 149 -27.43 3.05 7.55
N SER A 150 -26.24 2.88 6.99
CA SER A 150 -26.01 2.01 5.85
C SER A 150 -25.44 0.72 6.40
N ARG A 151 -26.19 -0.38 6.26
CA ARG A 151 -25.56 -1.70 6.23
C ARG A 151 -24.43 -1.58 5.23
N VAL A 152 -23.20 -1.66 5.72
CA VAL A 152 -22.06 -1.91 4.85
C VAL A 152 -22.34 -3.31 4.33
N ASP A 153 -22.93 -3.42 3.14
CA ASP A 153 -22.82 -4.64 2.37
C ASP A 153 -21.32 -4.85 2.22
N GLU A 154 -20.79 -5.78 3.03
CA GLU A 154 -19.42 -6.25 2.90
C GLU A 154 -19.28 -6.65 1.44
N PRO A 155 -18.44 -5.96 0.65
CA PRO A 155 -18.36 -6.23 -0.78
C PRO A 155 -18.03 -7.71 -0.90
N ALA A 156 -18.91 -8.45 -1.55
CA ALA A 156 -18.71 -9.88 -1.71
C ALA A 156 -17.39 -10.02 -2.46
N TYR A 157 -16.33 -10.45 -1.77
CA TYR A 157 -15.00 -10.66 -2.33
C TYR A 157 -14.97 -11.89 -3.26
N GLN A 158 -15.99 -12.03 -4.10
CA GLN A 158 -16.16 -13.14 -5.04
C GLN A 158 -15.10 -13.10 -6.13
N GLY A 159 -14.54 -11.92 -6.45
CA GLY A 159 -13.36 -11.77 -7.30
C GLY A 159 -12.05 -12.25 -6.65
N LEU A 160 -12.06 -12.61 -5.36
CA LEU A 160 -10.93 -13.27 -4.68
C LEU A 160 -11.09 -14.81 -4.66
N LYS A 161 -12.04 -15.36 -5.44
CA LYS A 161 -12.17 -16.80 -5.66
C LYS A 161 -11.64 -17.14 -7.06
N GLY A 162 -10.65 -18.02 -7.16
CA GLY A 162 -10.05 -18.45 -8.43
C GLY A 162 -8.89 -17.58 -8.90
N PHE A 163 -7.90 -17.34 -8.02
CA PHE A 163 -6.59 -16.78 -8.37
C PHE A 163 -5.51 -17.56 -7.61
N SER A 164 -4.32 -17.67 -8.20
CA SER A 164 -3.13 -18.15 -7.50
C SER A 164 -2.23 -16.97 -7.13
N ALA A 165 -1.61 -17.00 -5.95
CA ALA A 165 -0.71 -15.93 -5.53
C ALA A 165 0.51 -16.48 -4.80
N ALA A 166 1.69 -16.11 -5.30
CA ALA A 166 2.95 -16.20 -4.59
C ALA A 166 3.29 -14.83 -4.01
N LEU A 167 3.37 -14.74 -2.69
CA LEU A 167 3.68 -13.49 -1.98
C LEU A 167 4.94 -13.69 -1.14
N PHE A 168 5.95 -12.85 -1.37
CA PHE A 168 7.14 -12.74 -0.55
C PHE A 168 7.20 -11.33 0.03
N LEU A 169 7.13 -11.23 1.35
CA LEU A 169 7.27 -9.98 2.09
C LEU A 169 8.47 -10.10 3.02
N ARG A 170 9.35 -9.11 2.98
CA ARG A 170 10.46 -8.96 3.92
C ARG A 170 10.46 -7.57 4.51
N ALA A 171 10.78 -7.44 5.79
CA ALA A 171 11.10 -6.19 6.44
C ALA A 171 12.43 -6.33 7.18
N ASP A 172 13.42 -5.54 6.77
CA ASP A 172 14.75 -5.55 7.40
C ASP A 172 14.63 -5.02 8.84
N ASN A 173 13.83 -3.97 9.03
CA ASN A 173 13.48 -3.41 10.33
C ASN A 173 11.97 -3.16 10.39
N ALA A 174 11.26 -3.77 11.33
CA ALA A 174 9.87 -3.49 11.61
C ALA A 174 9.69 -2.91 13.01
N GLN A 175 8.84 -1.90 13.15
CA GLN A 175 8.47 -1.32 14.43
C GLN A 175 6.96 -1.44 14.63
N TRP A 176 6.56 -1.99 15.78
CA TRP A 176 5.17 -2.12 16.17
C TRP A 176 5.00 -1.98 17.68
N ARG A 177 4.13 -1.05 18.09
CA ARG A 177 3.83 -0.70 19.48
C ARG A 177 5.10 -0.39 20.27
N GLY A 178 6.03 0.35 19.66
CA GLY A 178 7.34 0.67 20.23
C GLY A 178 8.33 -0.50 20.32
N MET A 179 7.96 -1.71 19.87
CA MET A 179 8.85 -2.86 19.79
C MET A 179 9.52 -2.89 18.42
N ALA A 180 10.83 -3.13 18.39
CA ALA A 180 11.60 -3.32 17.18
C ALA A 180 11.79 -4.82 16.88
N PHE A 181 11.64 -5.18 15.61
CA PHE A 181 11.86 -6.50 15.05
C PHE A 181 12.80 -6.36 13.86
N THR A 182 13.69 -7.33 13.68
CA THR A 182 14.61 -7.37 12.53
C THR A 182 14.36 -8.64 11.72
N ASP A 183 14.62 -8.56 10.42
CA ASP A 183 14.53 -9.70 9.48
C ASP A 183 13.18 -10.43 9.53
N VAL A 184 12.09 -9.66 9.54
CA VAL A 184 10.73 -10.21 9.53
C VAL A 184 10.39 -10.61 8.10
N SER A 185 9.94 -11.85 7.89
CA SER A 185 9.49 -12.30 6.57
C SER A 185 8.19 -13.07 6.64
N ALA A 186 7.33 -12.85 5.66
CA ALA A 186 6.13 -13.63 5.42
C ALA A 186 6.15 -14.14 3.99
N LYS A 187 5.81 -15.42 3.81
CA LYS A 187 5.64 -16.00 2.49
C LYS A 187 4.33 -16.78 2.38
N ASN A 188 3.73 -16.71 1.21
CA ASN A 188 2.61 -17.56 0.79
C ASN A 188 3.02 -18.21 -0.53
N ASP A 189 2.96 -19.54 -0.57
CA ASP A 189 3.11 -20.31 -1.80
C ASP A 189 1.73 -20.75 -2.32
N GLU A 190 1.70 -21.14 -3.61
CA GLU A 190 0.58 -21.34 -4.55
C GLU A 190 -0.60 -22.24 -4.08
N SER A 191 -0.73 -22.55 -2.80
CA SER A 191 -1.82 -23.32 -2.19
C SER A 191 -2.49 -22.62 -1.00
N GLY A 192 -2.24 -21.34 -0.77
CA GLY A 192 -2.89 -20.58 0.31
C GLY A 192 -2.43 -20.99 1.72
N ARG A 193 -1.26 -21.63 1.85
CA ARG A 193 -0.66 -21.97 3.14
C ARG A 193 0.35 -20.89 3.55
N PHE A 194 0.06 -20.20 4.64
CA PHE A 194 1.02 -19.32 5.29
C PHE A 194 2.15 -20.17 5.90
N ALA A 195 3.39 -19.98 5.42
CA ALA A 195 4.57 -20.53 6.06
C ALA A 195 5.29 -19.41 6.81
N GLU A 196 4.95 -19.22 8.09
CA GLU A 196 5.65 -18.32 9.01
C GLU A 196 6.92 -19.01 9.56
N TYR A 197 8.11 -18.48 9.26
CA TYR A 197 9.35 -18.88 9.94
C TYR A 197 10.37 -17.72 9.98
N ARG A 198 10.54 -17.10 11.16
CA ARG A 198 11.74 -17.18 12.02
C ARG A 198 11.70 -16.03 13.04
N ARG A 199 11.61 -16.40 14.31
CA ARG A 199 11.69 -15.51 15.47
C ARG A 199 13.16 -15.09 15.66
N VAL A 200 13.45 -13.79 15.66
CA VAL A 200 14.71 -13.25 16.21
C VAL A 200 14.37 -12.36 17.40
N ALA A 201 15.12 -12.57 18.48
CA ALA A 201 14.81 -12.16 19.84
C ALA A 201 14.66 -10.64 20.01
N GLY A 202 13.61 -10.21 20.71
CA GLY A 202 13.50 -8.85 21.20
C GLY A 202 14.36 -8.68 22.45
N GLU A 203 15.36 -7.79 22.40
CA GLU A 203 16.05 -7.33 23.60
C GLU A 203 15.11 -6.44 24.42
N THR A 204 14.59 -6.99 25.53
CA THR A 204 13.91 -6.20 26.54
C THR A 204 14.97 -5.53 27.41
N ARG A 205 15.33 -4.27 27.12
CA ARG A 205 15.98 -3.44 28.13
C ARG A 205 14.94 -2.97 29.15
N ARG A 206 14.84 -3.71 30.27
CA ARG A 206 14.30 -3.14 31.51
C ARG A 206 15.34 -2.16 32.06
N ARG A 207 14.92 -0.93 32.33
CA ARG A 207 15.52 -0.12 33.40
C ARG A 207 14.68 -0.32 34.65
#